data_AF-A0AAF0E1M2-F1
#
_entry.id   AF-A0AAF0E1M2-F1
#
_cell.length_a   1.000
_cell.length_b   1.000
_cell.length_c   1.000
_cell.angle_alpha   90.00
_cell.angle_beta   90.00
_cell.angle_gamma   90.00
#
_symmetry.space_group_name_H-M   'P 1'
#
loop_
_entity.id
_entity.type
_entity.pdbx_description
1 polymer ?
#
loop_
_entity_poly.entity_id
_entity_poly.type
_entity_poly.pdbx_seq_one_letter_code
_entity_poly.pdbx_strand_id
1 'polypeptide(L)'
;MLGRAVRSARAWLHARPIHTSAVRAQAVGEDATVAEAPEFFALERTEPVVHARLSYLDKATRPEGLEGPQYVPLSTHVFNTQPHQHAMHLATVYYLDALRSGTASTKTRSEVSFSGKRLRPQKGTGHARLSDAGNPMLRKGGVAHGPRPRDFATDLPRKVRELALRSALSARLREGNLHVVPSLAWQPPPTSTNKLARLLSDKAWSRAVFLTAPRRPVNVVEGRRAGSRPSAADPVYDEVQLRRHARYVRPFAVAARNLPGVELLELHTLPPHIRPRAEHAKKPGELHAYQVLQHPKVVLDLGALEWLEEKLGGAAVQELYAEELRQLAATYPPEAETQDAKKDTPDEKPPSSATGAATDAASFAIADALAP
;
A
#
# COMPACT_ATOMS: atom_id res chain seq x y z
N MET A 1 25.31 -44.83 -33.34
CA MET A 1 24.00 -45.28 -32.82
C MET A 1 23.30 -44.08 -32.20
N LEU A 2 22.12 -43.73 -32.74
CA LEU A 2 21.13 -42.70 -32.32
C LEU A 2 21.67 -41.27 -32.05
N GLY A 3 21.26 -40.19 -32.71
CA GLY A 3 20.10 -39.94 -33.57
C GLY A 3 19.17 -38.89 -32.94
N ARG A 4 18.90 -37.80 -33.71
CA ARG A 4 17.99 -36.64 -33.50
C ARG A 4 18.63 -35.44 -32.77
N ALA A 5 18.91 -34.27 -33.36
CA ALA A 5 18.31 -33.45 -34.44
C ALA A 5 16.97 -32.77 -34.10
N VAL A 6 17.01 -31.46 -33.80
CA VAL A 6 16.00 -30.42 -34.10
C VAL A 6 16.77 -29.09 -34.20
N ARG A 7 17.23 -28.66 -35.39
CA ARG A 7 16.59 -27.77 -36.39
C ARG A 7 15.94 -26.49 -35.82
N SER A 8 16.65 -25.39 -36.05
CA SER A 8 16.21 -24.07 -36.54
C SER A 8 14.71 -23.72 -36.53
N ALA A 9 14.39 -22.54 -35.99
CA ALA A 9 13.45 -21.60 -36.63
C ALA A 9 13.68 -20.17 -36.13
N ARG A 10 14.44 -19.41 -36.93
CA ARG A 10 14.42 -17.95 -37.00
C ARG A 10 13.33 -17.61 -38.05
N ALA A 11 12.19 -17.08 -37.61
CA ALA A 11 11.11 -16.47 -38.43
C ALA A 11 9.92 -16.24 -37.48
N TRP A 12 9.17 -15.15 -37.46
CA TRP A 12 8.98 -14.02 -38.38
C TRP A 12 8.25 -12.92 -37.59
N LEU A 13 8.44 -11.67 -38.01
CA LEU A 13 7.57 -10.55 -37.68
C LEU A 13 6.13 -10.87 -38.10
N HIS A 14 5.15 -10.67 -37.22
CA HIS A 14 3.86 -10.10 -37.59
C HIS A 14 3.19 -9.48 -36.36
N ALA A 15 2.88 -8.19 -36.54
CA ALA A 15 2.13 -7.35 -35.64
C ALA A 15 0.78 -7.95 -35.24
N ARG A 16 0.38 -7.71 -33.99
CA ARG A 16 -0.99 -7.31 -33.68
C ARG A 16 -0.97 -6.18 -32.66
N PRO A 17 -1.43 -4.97 -33.02
CA PRO A 17 -1.67 -3.91 -32.05
C PRO A 17 -2.86 -4.33 -31.19
N ILE A 18 -2.69 -4.34 -29.86
CA ILE A 18 -3.83 -4.53 -28.96
C ILE A 18 -4.58 -3.20 -28.94
N HIS A 19 -5.77 -3.27 -29.53
CA HIS A 19 -6.79 -2.25 -29.70
C HIS A 19 -6.81 -1.17 -28.62
N THR A 20 -6.37 0.03 -28.99
CA THR A 20 -6.91 1.29 -28.49
C THR A 20 -8.33 1.43 -29.04
N SER A 21 -9.33 1.52 -28.17
CA SER A 21 -10.67 1.97 -28.57
C SER A 21 -10.57 3.43 -29.00
N ALA A 22 -10.47 3.64 -30.31
CA ALA A 22 -10.62 4.95 -30.92
C ALA A 22 -12.08 5.39 -30.80
N VAL A 23 -12.38 6.22 -29.81
CA VAL A 23 -13.57 7.08 -29.87
C VAL A 23 -13.19 8.30 -30.68
N ARG A 24 -13.76 8.36 -31.88
CA ARG A 24 -13.67 9.45 -32.84
C ARG A 24 -14.34 10.68 -32.26
N ALA A 25 -13.57 11.60 -31.66
CA ALA A 25 -14.03 12.96 -31.41
C ALA A 25 -13.99 13.72 -32.75
N GLN A 26 -15.14 14.23 -33.17
CA GLN A 26 -15.26 15.10 -34.34
C GLN A 26 -14.44 16.38 -34.12
N ALA A 27 -13.71 16.76 -35.17
CA ALA A 27 -12.92 17.97 -35.22
C ALA A 27 -13.82 19.22 -35.21
N VAL A 28 -13.48 20.18 -34.36
CA VAL A 28 -13.86 21.60 -34.50
C VAL A 28 -12.62 22.45 -34.18
N GLY A 29 -12.16 23.21 -35.18
CA GLY A 29 -11.63 24.57 -35.06
C GLY A 29 -10.31 24.82 -34.34
N GLU A 30 -9.23 24.91 -35.13
CA GLU A 30 -8.20 25.97 -35.22
C GLU A 30 -7.57 26.63 -33.97
N ASP A 31 -6.22 26.64 -34.05
CA ASP A 31 -5.26 27.67 -33.63
C ASP A 31 -5.07 28.03 -32.16
N ALA A 32 -4.04 27.41 -31.54
CA ALA A 32 -3.16 28.10 -30.60
C ALA A 32 -1.78 27.40 -30.56
N THR A 33 -0.77 28.05 -31.13
CA THR A 33 0.65 27.73 -30.93
C THR A 33 1.00 27.93 -29.45
N VAL A 34 1.19 26.84 -28.71
CA VAL A 34 1.69 26.89 -27.32
C VAL A 34 3.10 26.29 -27.30
N ALA A 35 4.03 27.11 -26.84
CA ALA A 35 5.44 26.80 -26.69
C ALA A 35 5.67 25.48 -25.91
N GLU A 36 6.54 24.64 -26.44
CA GLU A 36 6.99 23.38 -25.85
C GLU A 36 7.68 23.63 -24.50
N ALA A 37 6.98 23.34 -23.40
CA ALA A 37 7.62 23.06 -22.12
C ALA A 37 8.24 21.66 -22.18
N PRO A 38 9.39 21.42 -21.51
CA PRO A 38 10.09 20.14 -21.61
C PRO A 38 9.20 18.97 -21.15
N GLU A 39 9.00 18.02 -22.06
CA GLU A 39 8.06 16.88 -21.98
C GLU A 39 8.26 15.90 -20.80
N PHE A 40 9.24 16.13 -19.91
CA PHE A 40 9.52 15.23 -18.79
C PHE A 40 8.45 15.24 -17.67
N PHE A 41 7.53 16.20 -17.68
CA PHE A 41 6.42 16.32 -16.72
C PHE A 41 5.05 16.48 -17.39
N ALA A 42 4.95 16.25 -18.71
CA ALA A 42 3.65 16.22 -19.35
C ALA A 42 2.85 15.07 -18.74
N LEU A 43 1.91 15.41 -17.87
CA LEU A 43 0.85 14.50 -17.43
C LEU A 43 0.09 14.12 -18.70
N GLU A 44 0.46 13.00 -19.31
CA GLU A 44 -0.44 12.31 -20.24
C GLU A 44 -1.82 12.28 -19.57
N ARG A 45 -2.89 12.54 -20.33
CA ARG A 45 -4.27 12.54 -19.84
C ARG A 45 -4.68 11.11 -19.46
N THR A 46 -4.04 10.53 -18.46
CA THR A 46 -4.44 9.30 -17.80
C THR A 46 -5.69 9.61 -17.00
N GLU A 47 -6.68 8.73 -17.06
CA GLU A 47 -7.89 8.82 -16.22
C GLU A 47 -7.47 9.14 -14.77
N PRO A 48 -8.12 10.07 -14.06
CA PRO A 48 -7.67 10.47 -12.72
C PRO A 48 -7.82 9.35 -11.66
N VAL A 49 -8.57 8.30 -12.00
CA VAL A 49 -8.96 7.22 -11.10
C VAL A 49 -8.69 5.87 -11.74
N VAL A 50 -8.18 4.92 -10.95
CA VAL A 50 -8.13 3.49 -11.28
C VAL A 50 -9.12 2.74 -10.40
N HIS A 51 -9.78 1.74 -10.95
CA HIS A 51 -10.73 0.93 -10.19
C HIS A 51 -10.06 -0.35 -9.68
N ALA A 52 -10.16 -0.62 -8.38
CA ALA A 52 -9.80 -1.91 -7.80
C ALA A 52 -11.03 -2.69 -7.38
N ARG A 53 -11.01 -4.01 -7.57
CA ARG A 53 -12.11 -4.88 -7.15
C ARG A 53 -12.19 -4.93 -5.63
N LEU A 54 -13.36 -4.62 -5.09
CA LEU A 54 -13.65 -4.79 -3.68
C LEU A 54 -13.78 -6.28 -3.35
N SER A 55 -12.93 -6.73 -2.46
CA SER A 55 -12.92 -8.09 -1.91
C SER A 55 -13.45 -8.06 -0.48
N TYR A 56 -13.96 -9.18 0.02
CA TYR A 56 -14.42 -9.28 1.40
C TYR A 56 -13.57 -10.28 2.16
N LEU A 57 -13.25 -9.99 3.43
CA LEU A 57 -12.54 -10.92 4.30
C LEU A 57 -13.42 -12.14 4.57
N ASP A 58 -14.62 -11.94 5.12
CA ASP A 58 -15.62 -13.00 5.26
C ASP A 58 -16.73 -12.81 4.23
N LYS A 59 -17.31 -13.92 3.75
CA LYS A 59 -18.51 -13.89 2.91
C LYS A 59 -19.69 -13.26 3.66
N ALA A 60 -19.75 -13.46 4.98
CA ALA A 60 -20.79 -12.89 5.84
C ALA A 60 -20.74 -11.36 5.92
N THR A 61 -19.60 -10.73 5.61
CA THR A 61 -19.46 -9.26 5.60
C THR A 61 -19.91 -8.64 4.28
N ARG A 62 -20.27 -9.45 3.28
CA ARG A 62 -20.81 -8.95 2.02
C ARG A 62 -22.27 -8.51 2.23
N PRO A 63 -22.65 -7.28 1.83
CA PRO A 63 -24.03 -6.83 1.92
C PRO A 63 -24.96 -7.72 1.06
N GLU A 64 -26.11 -8.07 1.63
CA GLU A 64 -27.16 -8.85 0.94
C GLU A 64 -27.81 -7.99 -0.16
N GLY A 65 -28.18 -8.62 -1.29
CA GLY A 65 -28.87 -7.95 -2.40
C GLY A 65 -27.99 -7.26 -3.44
N LEU A 66 -26.67 -7.18 -3.23
CA LEU A 66 -25.73 -6.65 -4.24
C LEU A 66 -25.10 -7.78 -5.07
N GLU A 67 -25.71 -8.05 -6.22
CA GLU A 67 -25.21 -9.01 -7.21
C GLU A 67 -24.11 -8.38 -8.08
N GLY A 68 -23.05 -9.15 -8.36
CA GLY A 68 -21.93 -8.71 -9.21
C GLY A 68 -20.64 -8.26 -8.49
N PRO A 69 -19.58 -7.96 -9.24
CA PRO A 69 -18.33 -7.43 -8.72
C PRO A 69 -18.45 -5.94 -8.36
N GLN A 70 -18.05 -5.58 -7.15
CA GLN A 70 -17.98 -4.18 -6.71
C GLN A 70 -16.56 -3.64 -6.93
N TYR A 71 -16.46 -2.36 -7.23
CA TYR A 71 -15.21 -1.66 -7.48
C TYR A 71 -15.08 -0.43 -6.59
N VAL A 72 -13.85 -0.12 -6.20
CA VAL A 72 -13.48 1.08 -5.44
C VAL A 72 -12.62 1.98 -6.34
N PRO A 73 -12.94 3.27 -6.46
CA PRO A 73 -12.08 4.23 -7.13
C PRO A 73 -10.80 4.49 -6.30
N LEU A 74 -9.65 4.42 -6.96
CA LEU A 74 -8.32 4.66 -6.40
C LEU A 74 -7.66 5.81 -7.16
N SER A 75 -6.90 6.67 -6.48
CA SER A 75 -6.13 7.73 -7.14
C SER A 75 -5.03 7.17 -8.07
N THR A 76 -4.96 7.65 -9.33
CA THR A 76 -3.86 7.26 -10.24
C THR A 76 -2.50 7.70 -9.74
N HIS A 77 -2.43 8.85 -9.09
CA HIS A 77 -1.19 9.37 -8.53
C HIS A 77 -0.52 8.40 -7.54
N VAL A 78 -1.29 7.61 -6.80
CA VAL A 78 -0.75 6.65 -5.82
C VAL A 78 -0.63 5.25 -6.41
N PHE A 79 -1.66 4.79 -7.12
CA PHE A 79 -1.83 3.39 -7.51
C PHE A 79 -1.56 3.10 -8.98
N ASN A 80 -1.29 4.12 -9.82
CA ASN A 80 -0.97 3.95 -11.23
C ASN A 80 0.29 4.70 -11.69
N THR A 81 1.26 4.89 -10.78
CA THR A 81 2.56 5.44 -11.16
C THR A 81 3.37 4.41 -11.94
N GLN A 82 4.12 4.84 -12.97
CA GLN A 82 5.08 3.96 -13.67
C GLN A 82 6.12 3.39 -12.67
N PRO A 83 6.25 2.05 -12.55
CA PRO A 83 7.15 1.43 -11.58
C PRO A 83 8.60 1.81 -11.80
N HIS A 84 9.17 2.53 -10.85
CA HIS A 84 10.55 2.98 -10.91
C HIS A 84 11.49 2.03 -10.14
N GLN A 85 12.03 1.03 -10.85
CA GLN A 85 12.83 -0.06 -10.25
C GLN A 85 14.01 0.43 -9.40
N HIS A 86 14.75 1.43 -9.89
CA HIS A 86 15.90 1.98 -9.16
C HIS A 86 15.49 2.64 -7.83
N ALA A 87 14.33 3.31 -7.78
CA ALA A 87 13.86 3.95 -6.55
C ALA A 87 13.42 2.88 -5.54
N MET A 88 12.74 1.83 -6.01
CA MET A 88 12.38 0.67 -5.17
C MET A 88 13.62 -0.02 -4.59
N HIS A 89 14.67 -0.23 -5.40
CA HIS A 89 15.93 -0.79 -4.93
C HIS A 89 16.58 0.07 -3.84
N LEU A 90 16.73 1.38 -4.08
CA LEU A 90 17.30 2.30 -3.08
C LEU A 90 16.52 2.30 -1.77
N ALA A 91 15.19 2.31 -1.84
CA ALA A 91 14.33 2.25 -0.66
C ALA A 91 14.46 0.92 0.11
N THR A 92 14.63 -0.20 -0.61
CA THR A 92 14.87 -1.51 0.01
C THR A 92 16.22 -1.55 0.70
N VAL A 93 17.30 -1.09 0.05
CA VAL A 93 18.64 -1.04 0.66
C VAL A 93 18.62 -0.15 1.91
N TYR A 94 18.04 1.04 1.81
CA TYR A 94 17.84 1.96 2.92
C TYR A 94 17.16 1.27 4.13
N TYR A 95 16.06 0.55 3.88
CA TYR A 95 15.31 -0.14 4.94
C TYR A 95 16.14 -1.26 5.59
N LEU A 96 16.81 -2.07 4.79
CA LEU A 96 17.63 -3.19 5.28
C LEU A 96 18.88 -2.72 6.03
N ASP A 97 19.51 -1.64 5.60
CA ASP A 97 20.63 -1.01 6.29
C ASP A 97 20.22 -0.47 7.66
N ALA A 98 19.03 0.13 7.75
CA ALA A 98 18.44 0.55 9.01
C ALA A 98 18.11 -0.65 9.94
N LEU A 99 17.83 -1.84 9.43
CA LEU A 99 17.63 -3.02 10.29
C LEU A 99 18.95 -3.67 10.77
N ARG A 100 20.05 -3.50 10.02
CA ARG A 100 21.30 -4.26 10.24
C ARG A 100 22.10 -3.80 11.46
N SER A 101 22.21 -4.62 12.50
CA SER A 101 23.07 -4.34 13.66
C SER A 101 24.56 -4.55 13.33
N GLY A 102 25.39 -3.54 13.60
CA GLY A 102 26.85 -3.63 13.47
C GLY A 102 27.53 -3.85 14.80
N THR A 103 27.33 -5.00 15.43
CA THR A 103 27.92 -5.35 16.75
C THR A 103 29.23 -6.11 16.65
N ALA A 104 29.65 -6.51 15.45
CA ALA A 104 30.89 -7.23 15.23
C ALA A 104 32.09 -6.38 15.69
N SER A 105 32.92 -6.94 16.56
CA SER A 105 34.08 -6.28 17.14
C SER A 105 35.23 -7.27 17.30
N THR A 106 36.42 -6.88 16.86
CA THR A 106 37.67 -7.59 17.16
C THR A 106 38.54 -6.78 18.10
N LYS A 107 39.28 -7.48 18.97
CA LYS A 107 40.27 -6.84 19.83
C LYS A 107 41.50 -6.44 19.03
N THR A 108 41.81 -5.15 19.08
CA THR A 108 43.09 -4.61 18.59
C THR A 108 44.22 -4.97 19.56
N ARG A 109 45.46 -4.81 19.11
CA ARG A 109 46.66 -5.15 19.93
C ARG A 109 46.70 -4.46 21.31
N SER A 110 46.06 -3.31 21.46
CA SER A 110 45.94 -2.57 22.72
C SER A 110 44.83 -3.09 23.64
N GLU A 111 43.86 -3.84 23.10
CA GLU A 111 42.71 -4.37 23.83
C GLU A 111 42.90 -5.85 24.22
N VAL A 112 43.88 -6.52 23.63
CA VAL A 112 44.23 -7.90 24.01
C VAL A 112 45.02 -7.89 25.31
N SER A 113 44.69 -8.81 26.23
CA SER A 113 45.36 -8.97 27.52
C SER A 113 46.76 -9.56 27.34
N PHE A 114 47.74 -8.70 27.10
CA PHE A 114 49.16 -9.04 27.07
C PHE A 114 50.01 -7.94 27.71
N SER A 115 51.23 -8.31 28.09
CA SER A 115 52.22 -7.33 28.52
C SER A 115 52.70 -6.50 27.33
N GLY A 116 52.70 -5.18 27.48
CA GLY A 116 53.36 -4.24 26.55
C GLY A 116 54.89 -4.26 26.65
N LYS A 117 55.46 -5.10 27.51
CA LYS A 117 56.91 -5.28 27.61
C LYS A 117 57.45 -5.90 26.33
N ARG A 118 58.58 -5.37 25.89
CA ARG A 118 59.35 -5.92 24.77
C ARG A 118 59.77 -7.37 25.05
N LEU A 119 59.46 -8.31 24.14
CA LEU A 119 59.70 -9.75 24.37
C LEU A 119 61.18 -10.12 24.41
N ARG A 120 62.01 -9.43 23.62
CA ARG A 120 63.45 -9.67 23.55
C ARG A 120 64.22 -8.45 23.04
N PRO A 121 65.52 -8.30 23.37
CA PRO A 121 66.31 -7.16 22.93
C PRO A 121 66.38 -7.06 21.40
N GLN A 122 66.58 -5.83 20.91
CA GLN A 122 66.62 -5.51 19.47
C GLN A 122 67.76 -6.21 18.72
N LYS A 123 68.85 -6.54 19.41
CA LYS A 123 70.05 -7.17 18.88
C LYS A 123 70.52 -8.29 19.83
N GLY A 124 71.36 -9.19 19.33
CA GLY A 124 72.00 -10.26 20.14
C GLY A 124 71.28 -11.60 20.18
N THR A 125 70.01 -11.69 19.74
CA THR A 125 69.21 -12.94 19.81
C THR A 125 69.15 -13.74 18.51
N GLY A 126 69.66 -13.24 17.37
CA GLY A 126 69.60 -13.92 16.07
C GLY A 126 68.20 -14.08 15.44
N HIS A 127 67.14 -13.80 16.19
CA HIS A 127 65.75 -13.92 15.72
C HIS A 127 65.18 -12.59 15.15
N ALA A 128 64.10 -12.65 14.37
CA ALA A 128 63.45 -11.48 13.73
C ALA A 128 63.10 -10.34 14.72
N ARG A 129 63.05 -9.07 14.34
CA ARG A 129 62.75 -8.00 15.31
C ARG A 129 61.29 -8.06 15.78
N LEU A 130 61.07 -8.02 17.09
CA LEU A 130 59.73 -8.10 17.68
C LEU A 130 59.62 -7.15 18.88
N SER A 131 58.47 -6.47 18.96
CA SER A 131 58.13 -5.60 20.09
C SER A 131 57.47 -6.42 21.21
N ASP A 132 56.15 -6.31 21.35
CA ASP A 132 55.28 -6.83 22.40
C ASP A 132 54.45 -8.05 21.94
N ALA A 133 53.85 -8.74 22.90
CA ALA A 133 53.10 -9.99 22.67
C ALA A 133 51.74 -9.74 21.99
N GLY A 134 51.23 -8.50 22.04
CA GLY A 134 50.00 -8.09 21.37
C GLY A 134 50.12 -7.92 19.85
N ASN A 135 51.33 -8.05 19.28
CA ASN A 135 51.57 -7.86 17.85
C ASN A 135 50.71 -8.80 16.98
N PRO A 136 49.98 -8.30 15.97
CA PRO A 136 49.14 -9.10 15.06
C PRO A 136 49.88 -10.24 14.35
N MET A 137 51.20 -10.12 14.16
CA MET A 137 52.01 -11.17 13.54
C MET A 137 52.14 -12.42 14.43
N LEU A 138 51.91 -12.28 15.74
CA LEU A 138 52.03 -13.36 16.71
C LEU A 138 50.71 -14.09 16.89
N ARG A 139 50.79 -15.38 17.22
CA ARG A 139 49.62 -16.16 17.61
C ARG A 139 48.95 -15.54 18.84
N LYS A 140 47.62 -15.41 18.79
CA LYS A 140 46.78 -14.73 19.80
C LYS A 140 46.96 -13.21 19.87
N GLY A 141 47.83 -12.61 19.05
CA GLY A 141 47.95 -11.15 18.92
C GLY A 141 46.64 -10.49 18.49
N GLY A 142 46.56 -9.17 18.62
CA GLY A 142 45.36 -8.43 18.20
C GLY A 142 45.16 -8.44 16.69
N VAL A 143 43.93 -8.21 16.23
CA VAL A 143 43.64 -8.10 14.80
C VAL A 143 43.96 -6.69 14.31
N ALA A 144 44.73 -6.57 13.22
CA ALA A 144 45.13 -5.26 12.67
C ALA A 144 43.96 -4.53 11.99
N HIS A 145 43.28 -5.20 11.05
CA HIS A 145 42.11 -4.67 10.32
C HIS A 145 40.93 -5.62 10.49
N GLY A 146 40.28 -5.55 11.65
CA GLY A 146 39.09 -6.33 11.93
C GLY A 146 37.83 -5.45 12.02
N PRO A 147 36.64 -6.06 12.04
CA PRO A 147 35.40 -5.33 12.21
C PRO A 147 35.38 -4.54 13.52
N ARG A 148 34.85 -3.33 13.45
CA ARG A 148 34.52 -2.49 14.60
C ARG A 148 33.02 -2.23 14.59
N PRO A 149 32.39 -2.09 15.78
CA PRO A 149 30.98 -1.73 15.84
C PRO A 149 30.73 -0.43 15.11
N ARG A 150 29.72 -0.41 14.24
CA ARG A 150 29.37 0.77 13.44
C ARG A 150 27.87 0.77 13.15
N ASP A 151 27.35 1.95 12.89
CA ASP A 151 26.02 2.04 12.30
C ASP A 151 26.10 1.89 10.77
N PHE A 152 25.08 1.24 10.23
CA PHE A 152 24.93 0.98 8.80
C PHE A 152 23.80 1.81 8.18
N ALA A 153 23.03 2.54 8.99
CA ALA A 153 21.94 3.37 8.50
C ALA A 153 22.44 4.37 7.44
N THR A 154 21.70 4.46 6.34
CA THR A 154 21.93 5.39 5.25
C THR A 154 20.79 6.39 5.18
N ASP A 155 21.03 7.58 4.62
CA ASP A 155 19.99 8.59 4.41
C ASP A 155 19.39 8.49 3.01
N LEU A 156 18.06 8.56 2.92
CA LEU A 156 17.34 8.58 1.65
C LEU A 156 16.34 9.75 1.60
N PRO A 157 16.36 10.59 0.54
CA PRO A 157 15.42 11.69 0.41
C PRO A 157 13.98 11.19 0.43
N ARG A 158 13.16 11.89 1.21
CA ARG A 158 11.73 11.57 1.37
C ARG A 158 10.99 11.34 0.06
N LYS A 159 11.22 12.20 -0.95
CA LYS A 159 10.58 12.09 -2.27
C LYS A 159 10.87 10.76 -2.96
N VAL A 160 12.09 10.23 -2.79
CA VAL A 160 12.49 8.94 -3.34
C VAL A 160 11.80 7.80 -2.59
N ARG A 161 11.65 7.91 -1.27
CA ARG A 161 10.90 6.94 -0.45
C ARG A 161 9.43 6.86 -0.85
N GLU A 162 8.78 8.00 -1.04
CA GLU A 162 7.40 8.07 -1.50
C GLU A 162 7.23 7.54 -2.93
N LEU A 163 8.13 7.90 -3.86
CA LEU A 163 8.13 7.38 -5.22
C LEU A 163 8.28 5.86 -5.24
N ALA A 164 9.17 5.32 -4.40
CA ALA A 164 9.37 3.88 -4.26
C ALA A 164 8.11 3.19 -3.73
N LEU A 165 7.43 3.76 -2.74
CA LEU A 165 6.18 3.22 -2.20
C LEU A 165 5.06 3.23 -3.24
N ARG A 166 4.85 4.35 -3.94
CA ARG A 166 3.89 4.45 -5.05
C ARG A 166 4.18 3.45 -6.16
N SER A 167 5.46 3.31 -6.53
CA SER A 167 5.91 2.33 -7.53
C SER A 167 5.61 0.90 -7.08
N ALA A 168 5.84 0.56 -5.81
CA ALA A 168 5.58 -0.77 -5.26
C ALA A 168 4.08 -1.08 -5.23
N LEU A 169 3.23 -0.15 -4.77
CA LEU A 169 1.77 -0.31 -4.77
C LEU A 169 1.21 -0.44 -6.19
N SER A 170 1.68 0.40 -7.11
CA SER A 170 1.27 0.36 -8.53
C SER A 170 1.68 -0.94 -9.20
N ALA A 171 2.88 -1.45 -8.91
CA ALA A 171 3.33 -2.76 -9.39
C ALA A 171 2.43 -3.89 -8.87
N ARG A 172 2.11 -3.90 -7.56
CA ARG A 172 1.21 -4.89 -6.96
C ARG A 172 -0.21 -4.84 -7.53
N LEU A 173 -0.71 -3.64 -7.84
CA LEU A 173 -2.02 -3.49 -8.49
C LEU A 173 -2.00 -4.08 -9.91
N ARG A 174 -0.99 -3.76 -10.73
CA ARG A 174 -0.85 -4.28 -12.10
C ARG A 174 -0.67 -5.79 -12.17
N GLU A 175 -0.01 -6.36 -11.17
CA GLU A 175 0.12 -7.82 -11.02
C GLU A 175 -1.19 -8.51 -10.57
N GLY A 176 -2.22 -7.75 -10.18
CA GLY A 176 -3.44 -8.31 -9.57
C GLY A 176 -3.22 -8.87 -8.17
N ASN A 177 -2.17 -8.39 -7.48
CA ASN A 177 -1.73 -8.82 -6.16
C ASN A 177 -2.16 -7.89 -5.02
N LEU A 178 -2.73 -6.73 -5.37
CA LEU A 178 -3.32 -5.78 -4.43
C LEU A 178 -4.83 -6.01 -4.33
N HIS A 179 -5.32 -6.21 -3.12
CA HIS A 179 -6.73 -6.42 -2.82
C HIS A 179 -7.23 -5.35 -1.84
N VAL A 180 -8.41 -4.81 -2.09
CA VAL A 180 -9.06 -3.85 -1.18
C VAL A 180 -10.22 -4.54 -0.48
N VAL A 181 -10.32 -4.37 0.84
CA VAL A 181 -11.33 -4.97 1.70
C VAL A 181 -12.03 -3.87 2.50
N PRO A 182 -13.36 -3.95 2.73
CA PRO A 182 -14.08 -2.89 3.43
C PRO A 182 -13.72 -2.76 4.91
N SER A 183 -13.35 -3.87 5.55
CA SER A 183 -12.90 -3.92 6.94
C SER A 183 -12.18 -5.22 7.23
N LEU A 184 -11.18 -5.17 8.12
CA LEU A 184 -10.54 -6.37 8.70
C LEU A 184 -11.27 -6.93 9.94
N ALA A 185 -12.54 -6.55 10.15
CA ALA A 185 -13.33 -7.08 11.26
C ALA A 185 -13.43 -8.61 11.21
N TRP A 186 -13.01 -9.26 12.29
CA TRP A 186 -13.02 -10.72 12.44
C TRP A 186 -13.93 -11.12 13.60
N GLN A 187 -15.04 -11.79 13.28
CA GLN A 187 -16.10 -12.14 14.24
C GLN A 187 -15.89 -13.45 15.01
N PRO A 188 -15.25 -14.51 14.46
CA PRO A 188 -14.97 -15.73 15.22
C PRO A 188 -14.13 -15.44 16.47
N PRO A 189 -14.16 -16.34 17.49
CA PRO A 189 -13.37 -16.12 18.70
C PRO A 189 -11.90 -15.85 18.33
N PRO A 190 -11.27 -14.82 18.91
CA PRO A 190 -9.98 -14.28 18.48
C PRO A 190 -8.85 -15.33 18.54
N THR A 191 -9.01 -16.36 19.37
CA THR A 191 -8.07 -17.48 19.53
C THR A 191 -8.13 -18.49 18.39
N SER A 192 -9.10 -18.41 17.47
CA SER A 192 -9.29 -19.40 16.40
C SER A 192 -8.39 -19.12 15.18
N THR A 193 -7.08 -19.22 15.38
CA THR A 193 -6.06 -19.09 14.31
C THR A 193 -6.33 -20.04 13.14
N ASN A 194 -6.77 -21.28 13.41
CA ASN A 194 -7.04 -22.27 12.36
C ASN A 194 -8.16 -21.84 11.40
N LYS A 195 -9.21 -21.18 11.90
CA LYS A 195 -10.31 -20.68 11.04
C LYS A 195 -9.81 -19.57 10.13
N LEU A 196 -9.02 -18.63 10.68
CA LEU A 196 -8.42 -17.56 9.89
C LEU A 196 -7.46 -18.14 8.84
N ALA A 197 -6.61 -19.08 9.22
CA ALA A 197 -5.67 -19.73 8.29
C ALA A 197 -6.38 -20.37 7.09
N ARG A 198 -7.48 -21.11 7.33
CA ARG A 198 -8.30 -21.73 6.27
C ARG A 198 -8.93 -20.68 5.35
N LEU A 199 -9.52 -19.63 5.93
CA LEU A 199 -10.10 -18.55 5.14
C LEU A 199 -9.05 -17.86 4.26
N LEU A 200 -7.87 -17.58 4.81
CA LEU A 200 -6.78 -16.98 4.07
C LEU A 200 -6.23 -17.91 2.98
N SER A 201 -6.15 -19.23 3.24
CA SER A 201 -5.75 -20.19 2.20
C SER A 201 -6.75 -20.26 1.06
N ASP A 202 -8.06 -20.23 1.35
CA ASP A 202 -9.12 -20.28 0.34
C ASP A 202 -9.06 -19.08 -0.62
N LYS A 203 -8.54 -17.94 -0.15
CA LYS A 203 -8.34 -16.71 -0.93
C LYS A 203 -6.94 -16.54 -1.50
N ALA A 204 -6.04 -17.51 -1.28
CA ALA A 204 -4.62 -17.41 -1.61
C ALA A 204 -3.91 -16.21 -0.95
N TRP A 205 -4.31 -15.85 0.27
CA TRP A 205 -3.73 -14.80 1.11
C TRP A 205 -2.90 -15.36 2.28
N SER A 206 -2.40 -16.59 2.15
CA SER A 206 -1.55 -17.24 3.16
C SER A 206 -0.21 -16.54 3.37
N ARG A 207 0.26 -15.80 2.35
CA ARG A 207 1.46 -14.96 2.37
C ARG A 207 1.07 -13.53 1.99
N ALA A 208 0.67 -12.73 2.96
CA ALA A 208 0.13 -11.40 2.69
C ALA A 208 0.45 -10.40 3.80
N VAL A 209 0.64 -9.15 3.39
CA VAL A 209 0.64 -8.02 4.32
C VAL A 209 -0.74 -7.36 4.32
N PHE A 210 -1.29 -7.17 5.52
CA PHE A 210 -2.55 -6.48 5.77
C PHE A 210 -2.24 -5.09 6.29
N LEU A 211 -2.67 -4.06 5.56
CA LEU A 211 -2.54 -2.67 5.99
C LEU A 211 -3.88 -2.18 6.51
N THR A 212 -3.88 -1.54 7.68
CA THR A 212 -5.08 -0.97 8.28
C THR A 212 -4.80 0.39 8.91
N ALA A 213 -5.80 1.27 8.88
CA ALA A 213 -5.81 2.55 9.56
C ALA A 213 -7.25 2.94 9.91
N PRO A 214 -7.47 3.89 10.84
CA PRO A 214 -8.80 4.42 11.08
C PRO A 214 -9.35 5.13 9.84
N ARG A 215 -10.67 5.16 9.71
CA ARG A 215 -11.39 5.80 8.61
C ARG A 215 -11.62 7.27 8.92
N ARG A 216 -11.69 8.09 7.88
CA ARG A 216 -12.00 9.54 7.92
C ARG A 216 -11.02 10.32 8.79
N PRO A 217 -9.74 10.38 8.41
CA PRO A 217 -8.77 11.21 9.12
C PRO A 217 -9.25 12.65 9.27
N VAL A 218 -8.87 13.28 10.37
CA VAL A 218 -9.17 14.68 10.62
C VAL A 218 -8.20 15.52 9.78
N ASN A 219 -8.74 16.17 8.76
CA ASN A 219 -7.95 17.02 7.89
C ASN A 219 -7.37 18.20 8.71
N VAL A 220 -6.07 18.20 8.97
CA VAL A 220 -5.37 19.37 9.52
C VAL A 220 -5.15 20.37 8.38
N VAL A 221 -6.24 20.98 7.89
CA VAL A 221 -6.22 21.95 6.77
C VAL A 221 -5.48 23.23 7.15
N GLU A 222 -5.33 23.52 8.45
CA GLU A 222 -4.83 24.81 8.98
C GLU A 222 -3.37 25.16 8.64
N GLY A 223 -2.64 24.28 7.94
CA GLY A 223 -1.25 24.51 7.54
C GLY A 223 -0.99 24.58 6.03
N ARG A 224 -2.00 24.47 5.15
CA ARG A 224 -1.79 24.51 3.69
C ARG A 224 -1.33 25.92 3.28
N ARG A 225 -0.01 26.17 3.23
CA ARG A 225 0.52 27.34 2.49
C ARG A 225 0.11 27.16 1.02
N ALA A 226 -0.46 28.18 0.40
CA ALA A 226 -0.72 28.16 -1.04
C ALA A 226 0.59 27.82 -1.78
N GLY A 227 0.60 26.75 -2.58
CA GLY A 227 1.79 26.22 -3.26
C GLY A 227 2.66 25.24 -2.46
N SER A 228 2.36 24.97 -1.18
CA SER A 228 2.99 23.86 -0.44
C SER A 228 2.37 22.52 -0.86
N ARG A 229 3.22 21.53 -1.12
CA ARG A 229 2.78 20.23 -1.63
C ARG A 229 1.92 19.49 -0.59
N PRO A 230 0.77 18.92 -0.98
CA PRO A 230 -0.11 18.16 -0.09
C PRO A 230 0.42 16.74 0.09
N SER A 231 1.48 16.54 0.86
CA SER A 231 1.92 15.20 1.28
C SER A 231 3.14 15.36 2.18
N ALA A 232 2.90 15.65 3.47
CA ALA A 232 3.99 15.77 4.42
C ALA A 232 3.74 15.01 5.72
N ALA A 233 2.62 15.33 6.36
CA ALA A 233 2.27 14.78 7.65
C ALA A 233 1.58 13.41 7.50
N ASP A 234 1.68 12.59 8.54
CA ASP A 234 0.77 11.48 8.72
C ASP A 234 -0.63 12.03 9.02
N PRO A 235 -1.69 11.37 8.50
CA PRO A 235 -3.07 11.64 8.87
C PRO A 235 -3.27 11.64 10.39
N VAL A 236 -4.06 12.59 10.89
CA VAL A 236 -4.37 12.72 12.32
C VAL A 236 -5.75 12.10 12.59
N TYR A 237 -5.89 11.45 13.75
CA TYR A 237 -7.11 10.75 14.13
C TYR A 237 -7.54 11.12 15.55
N ASP A 238 -8.84 11.17 15.75
CA ASP A 238 -9.44 11.35 17.08
C ASP A 238 -9.32 10.08 17.92
N GLU A 239 -9.32 10.23 19.24
CA GLU A 239 -9.31 9.10 20.17
C GLU A 239 -10.46 8.11 19.93
N VAL A 240 -11.64 8.62 19.56
CA VAL A 240 -12.82 7.79 19.28
C VAL A 240 -12.57 6.91 18.05
N GLN A 241 -11.96 7.48 17.01
CA GLN A 241 -11.60 6.76 15.79
C GLN A 241 -10.56 5.67 16.07
N LEU A 242 -9.53 6.00 16.85
CA LEU A 242 -8.49 5.07 17.29
C LEU A 242 -9.06 3.92 18.12
N ARG A 243 -9.91 4.21 19.11
CA ARG A 243 -10.54 3.17 19.96
C ARG A 243 -11.47 2.27 19.15
N ARG A 244 -12.27 2.85 18.25
CA ARG A 244 -13.14 2.08 17.34
C ARG A 244 -12.29 1.18 16.43
N HIS A 245 -11.20 1.72 15.89
CA HIS A 245 -10.25 1.01 15.05
C HIS A 245 -9.65 -0.20 15.76
N ALA A 246 -9.03 0.04 16.91
CA ALA A 246 -8.44 -1.00 17.73
C ALA A 246 -9.45 -2.10 18.10
N ARG A 247 -10.70 -1.73 18.40
CA ARG A 247 -11.76 -2.71 18.76
C ARG A 247 -12.07 -3.69 17.61
N TYR A 248 -12.14 -3.22 16.37
CA TYR A 248 -12.49 -4.10 15.24
C TYR A 248 -11.30 -4.88 14.70
N VAL A 249 -10.09 -4.33 14.77
CA VAL A 249 -8.86 -4.99 14.27
C VAL A 249 -8.34 -6.03 15.26
N ARG A 250 -8.52 -5.80 16.57
CA ARG A 250 -7.94 -6.64 17.62
C ARG A 250 -8.20 -8.15 17.45
N PRO A 251 -9.41 -8.64 17.13
CA PRO A 251 -9.62 -10.07 16.93
C PRO A 251 -8.81 -10.65 15.77
N PHE A 252 -8.69 -9.91 14.67
CA PHE A 252 -7.86 -10.29 13.52
C PHE A 252 -6.38 -10.28 13.90
N ALA A 253 -5.91 -9.23 14.58
CA ALA A 253 -4.52 -9.10 15.01
C ALA A 253 -4.07 -10.25 15.92
N VAL A 254 -4.91 -10.64 16.88
CA VAL A 254 -4.63 -11.76 17.80
C VAL A 254 -4.53 -13.09 17.02
N ALA A 255 -5.45 -13.32 16.08
CA ALA A 255 -5.45 -14.55 15.28
C ALA A 255 -4.27 -14.60 14.30
N ALA A 256 -3.94 -13.47 13.66
CA ALA A 256 -2.89 -13.34 12.65
C ALA A 256 -1.48 -13.44 13.22
N ARG A 257 -1.25 -13.03 14.48
CA ARG A 257 0.07 -13.10 15.15
C ARG A 257 0.69 -14.50 15.16
N ASN A 258 -0.13 -15.54 15.12
CA ASN A 258 0.32 -16.93 15.11
C ASN A 258 0.60 -17.46 13.68
N LEU A 259 0.38 -16.67 12.64
CA LEU A 259 0.55 -17.05 11.24
C LEU A 259 1.86 -16.45 10.68
N PRO A 260 2.89 -17.26 10.37
CA PRO A 260 4.21 -16.73 9.99
C PRO A 260 4.24 -16.07 8.61
N GLY A 261 3.27 -16.38 7.74
CA GLY A 261 3.15 -15.79 6.40
C GLY A 261 2.32 -14.50 6.37
N VAL A 262 1.70 -14.12 7.48
CA VAL A 262 0.76 -13.01 7.53
C VAL A 262 1.32 -11.93 8.44
N GLU A 263 1.39 -10.72 7.91
CA GLU A 263 1.83 -9.55 8.67
C GLU A 263 0.70 -8.52 8.69
N LEU A 264 0.37 -7.99 9.86
CA LEU A 264 -0.58 -6.90 10.02
C LEU A 264 0.18 -5.63 10.42
N LEU A 265 0.00 -4.57 9.64
CA LEU A 265 0.59 -3.26 9.89
C LEU A 265 -0.51 -2.22 10.10
N GLU A 266 -0.51 -1.62 11.29
CA GLU A 266 -1.39 -0.51 11.63
C GLU A 266 -0.69 0.81 11.30
N LEU A 267 -1.05 1.43 10.17
CA LEU A 267 -0.29 2.53 9.58
C LEU A 267 -0.20 3.76 10.49
N HIS A 268 -1.24 4.03 11.27
CA HIS A 268 -1.31 5.15 12.21
C HIS A 268 -0.42 4.97 13.45
N THR A 269 0.03 3.74 13.74
CA THR A 269 0.92 3.45 14.88
C THR A 269 2.39 3.49 14.51
N LEU A 270 2.69 3.56 13.21
CA LEU A 270 4.04 3.58 12.68
C LEU A 270 4.74 4.89 13.10
N PRO A 271 5.97 4.83 13.64
CA PRO A 271 6.67 6.03 14.04
C PRO A 271 6.87 6.99 12.86
N PRO A 272 6.91 8.30 13.05
CA PRO A 272 7.31 9.20 11.98
C PRO A 272 8.76 8.91 11.57
N HIS A 273 9.09 9.14 10.30
CA HIS A 273 10.49 9.06 9.87
C HIS A 273 11.28 10.23 10.49
N ILE A 274 12.09 9.94 11.50
CA ILE A 274 13.00 10.91 12.11
C ILE A 274 14.24 11.04 11.22
N ARG A 275 14.63 12.28 10.84
CA ARG A 275 15.95 12.51 10.24
C ARG A 275 17.01 12.17 11.30
N PRO A 276 18.07 11.41 11.00
CA PRO A 276 19.08 11.07 12.00
C PRO A 276 19.83 12.34 12.41
N ARG A 277 19.34 13.03 13.45
CA ARG A 277 20.13 13.95 14.25
C ARG A 277 20.68 13.15 15.42
N ALA A 278 21.91 12.69 15.21
CA ALA A 278 22.91 12.16 16.14
C ALA A 278 22.56 11.00 17.11
N GLU A 279 21.35 10.78 17.64
CA GLU A 279 21.20 9.79 18.75
C GLU A 279 19.89 8.98 18.76
N HIS A 280 19.13 8.92 17.67
CA HIS A 280 17.80 8.30 17.70
C HIS A 280 17.62 7.10 16.77
N ALA A 281 16.80 6.17 17.27
CA ALA A 281 16.80 4.75 16.97
C ALA A 281 16.66 4.38 15.49
N LYS A 282 17.35 3.28 15.18
CA LYS A 282 17.48 2.51 13.94
C LYS A 282 16.18 2.08 13.23
N LYS A 283 14.99 2.49 13.68
CA LYS A 283 13.74 1.93 13.16
C LYS A 283 13.23 2.75 11.98
N PRO A 284 13.02 2.12 10.80
CA PRO A 284 12.28 2.76 9.72
C PRO A 284 10.87 3.05 10.25
N GLY A 285 10.59 4.35 10.41
CA GLY A 285 9.36 4.79 11.07
C GLY A 285 8.12 4.50 10.22
N GLU A 286 8.18 4.80 8.93
CA GLU A 286 7.00 4.83 8.05
C GLU A 286 6.79 3.50 7.31
N LEU A 287 5.65 3.32 6.63
CA LEU A 287 5.47 2.21 5.71
C LEU A 287 6.50 2.29 4.56
N HIS A 288 7.28 1.23 4.38
CA HIS A 288 8.31 1.17 3.35
C HIS A 288 7.94 0.27 2.17
N ALA A 289 8.48 0.61 0.99
CA ALA A 289 8.36 -0.22 -0.22
C ALA A 289 8.84 -1.66 0.02
N TYR A 290 9.86 -1.87 0.86
CA TYR A 290 10.35 -3.20 1.22
C TYR A 290 9.24 -4.07 1.83
N GLN A 291 8.46 -3.55 2.77
CA GLN A 291 7.41 -4.32 3.45
C GLN A 291 6.30 -4.73 2.47
N VAL A 292 5.97 -3.85 1.52
CA VAL A 292 5.00 -4.13 0.44
C VAL A 292 5.55 -5.19 -0.54
N LEU A 293 6.85 -5.16 -0.82
CA LEU A 293 7.50 -6.07 -1.77
C LEU A 293 7.87 -7.43 -1.16
N GLN A 294 8.07 -7.50 0.16
CA GLN A 294 8.41 -8.73 0.89
C GLN A 294 7.30 -9.79 0.76
N HIS A 295 6.05 -9.34 0.71
CA HIS A 295 4.87 -10.20 0.60
C HIS A 295 4.33 -10.21 -0.82
N PRO A 296 3.92 -11.38 -1.35
CA PRO A 296 3.40 -11.47 -2.71
C PRO A 296 2.02 -10.80 -2.85
N LYS A 297 1.20 -10.82 -1.79
CA LYS A 297 -0.13 -10.20 -1.75
C LYS A 297 -0.17 -9.06 -0.76
N VAL A 298 -0.89 -8.01 -1.12
CA VAL A 298 -1.11 -6.83 -0.28
C VAL A 298 -2.62 -6.65 -0.13
N VAL A 299 -3.10 -6.63 1.10
CA VAL A 299 -4.51 -6.42 1.41
C VAL A 299 -4.66 -5.10 2.16
N LEU A 300 -5.44 -4.19 1.60
CA LEU A 300 -5.72 -2.88 2.17
C LEU A 300 -7.13 -2.86 2.75
N ASP A 301 -7.25 -2.44 4.01
CA ASP A 301 -8.54 -1.93 4.50
C ASP A 301 -8.85 -0.59 3.81
N LEU A 302 -10.13 -0.29 3.66
CA LEU A 302 -10.65 1.00 3.25
C LEU A 302 -10.08 2.17 4.08
N GLY A 303 -9.72 1.97 5.35
CA GLY A 303 -9.03 3.00 6.14
C GLY A 303 -7.55 3.16 5.77
N ALA A 304 -6.87 2.06 5.45
CA ALA A 304 -5.49 2.14 4.96
C ALA A 304 -5.40 2.80 3.59
N LEU A 305 -6.41 2.61 2.74
CA LEU A 305 -6.54 3.30 1.48
C LEU A 305 -6.58 4.83 1.68
N GLU A 306 -7.51 5.31 2.51
CA GLU A 306 -7.63 6.74 2.84
C GLU A 306 -6.31 7.30 3.40
N TRP A 307 -5.67 6.57 4.31
CA TRP A 307 -4.38 6.96 4.89
C TRP A 307 -3.29 7.09 3.82
N LEU A 308 -3.18 6.12 2.91
CA LEU A 308 -2.17 6.14 1.84
C LEU A 308 -2.41 7.28 0.86
N GLU A 309 -3.66 7.53 0.52
CA GLU A 309 -4.04 8.61 -0.38
C GLU A 309 -3.76 9.98 0.25
N GLU A 310 -4.03 10.18 1.53
CA GLU A 310 -3.68 11.43 2.19
C GLU A 310 -2.16 11.59 2.36
N LYS A 311 -1.46 10.55 2.84
CA LYS A 311 -0.01 10.59 3.05
C LYS A 311 0.77 10.84 1.76
N LEU A 312 0.34 10.25 0.64
CA LEU A 312 1.02 10.35 -0.67
C LEU A 312 0.41 11.42 -1.59
N GLY A 313 -0.60 12.16 -1.13
CA GLY A 313 -1.22 13.27 -1.86
C GLY A 313 -2.24 12.89 -2.93
N GLY A 314 -2.70 11.64 -2.95
CA GLY A 314 -3.84 11.18 -3.75
C GLY A 314 -5.19 11.78 -3.33
N ALA A 315 -5.38 12.13 -2.05
CA ALA A 315 -6.63 12.73 -1.57
C ALA A 315 -6.91 14.09 -2.23
N ALA A 316 -5.87 14.91 -2.43
CA ALA A 316 -5.99 16.18 -3.15
C ALA A 316 -6.44 15.98 -4.60
N VAL A 317 -6.00 14.90 -5.26
CA VAL A 317 -6.43 14.55 -6.62
C VAL A 317 -7.91 14.16 -6.63
N GLN A 318 -8.38 13.42 -5.63
CA GLN A 318 -9.80 13.07 -5.50
C GLN A 318 -10.68 14.30 -5.20
N GLU A 319 -10.24 15.21 -4.33
CA GLU A 319 -10.95 16.47 -4.05
C GLU A 319 -11.13 17.29 -5.33
N LEU A 320 -10.04 17.53 -6.06
CA LEU A 320 -10.05 18.27 -7.33
C LEU A 320 -10.97 17.61 -8.37
N TYR A 321 -10.87 16.29 -8.52
CA TYR A 321 -11.72 15.57 -9.46
C TYR A 321 -13.21 15.58 -9.04
N ALA A 322 -13.51 15.50 -7.74
CA ALA A 322 -14.87 15.60 -7.24
C ALA A 322 -15.46 17.00 -7.48
N GLU A 323 -14.64 18.05 -7.36
CA GLU A 323 -15.04 19.41 -7.72
C GLU A 323 -15.29 19.55 -9.23
N GLU A 324 -14.40 19.02 -10.08
CA GLU A 324 -14.59 18.98 -11.53
C GLU A 324 -15.88 18.25 -11.91
N LEU A 325 -16.16 17.08 -11.32
CA LEU A 325 -17.40 16.33 -11.55
C LEU A 325 -18.63 17.11 -11.10
N ARG A 326 -18.58 17.82 -9.97
CA ARG A 326 -19.69 18.68 -9.52
C ARG A 326 -19.90 19.86 -10.47
N GLN A 327 -18.83 20.48 -10.96
CA GLN A 327 -18.91 21.55 -11.95
C GLN A 327 -19.49 21.05 -13.27
N LEU A 328 -19.06 19.88 -13.74
CA LEU A 328 -19.62 19.22 -14.92
C LEU A 328 -21.09 18.88 -14.72
N ALA A 329 -21.48 18.31 -13.58
CA ALA A 329 -22.88 18.01 -13.27
C ALA A 329 -23.75 19.28 -13.14
N ALA A 330 -23.17 20.41 -12.72
CA ALA A 330 -23.86 21.70 -12.71
C ALA A 330 -23.97 22.32 -14.11
N THR A 331 -22.96 22.11 -14.96
CA THR A 331 -22.91 22.63 -16.34
C THR A 331 -23.80 21.81 -17.28
N TYR A 332 -23.82 20.49 -17.06
CA TYR A 332 -24.61 19.50 -17.77
C TYR A 332 -25.44 18.74 -16.73
N PRO A 333 -26.53 19.34 -16.21
CA PRO A 333 -27.45 18.60 -15.38
C PRO A 333 -27.91 17.36 -16.15
N PRO A 334 -28.00 16.19 -15.50
CA PRO A 334 -28.53 15.01 -16.17
C PRO A 334 -29.88 15.39 -16.74
N GLU A 335 -30.06 15.18 -18.05
CA GLU A 335 -31.35 15.38 -18.70
C GLU A 335 -32.38 14.66 -17.83
N ALA A 336 -33.30 15.43 -17.25
CA ALA A 336 -34.38 14.86 -16.46
C ALA A 336 -35.02 13.81 -17.35
N GLU A 337 -34.96 12.54 -16.96
CA GLU A 337 -35.67 11.48 -17.65
C GLU A 337 -37.11 11.97 -17.83
N THR A 338 -37.43 12.36 -19.06
CA THR A 338 -38.77 12.79 -19.42
C THR A 338 -39.68 11.65 -19.05
N GLN A 339 -40.50 11.86 -18.02
CA GLN A 339 -41.64 11.02 -17.67
C GLN A 339 -42.72 11.16 -18.75
N ASP A 340 -42.37 10.97 -20.02
CA ASP A 340 -43.26 11.12 -21.18
C ASP A 340 -43.11 9.91 -22.09
N ALA A 341 -43.34 8.72 -21.53
CA ALA A 341 -43.59 7.50 -22.29
C ALA A 341 -44.56 6.57 -21.54
N LYS A 342 -45.66 7.13 -21.02
CA LYS A 342 -46.83 6.33 -20.62
C LYS A 342 -48.13 7.15 -20.65
N LYS A 343 -48.39 7.76 -21.80
CA LYS A 343 -49.72 8.28 -22.14
C LYS A 343 -49.96 7.93 -23.60
N ASP A 344 -50.47 6.73 -23.81
CA ASP A 344 -51.30 6.32 -24.96
C ASP A 344 -51.55 4.81 -24.85
N THR A 345 -52.60 4.46 -24.12
CA THR A 345 -53.34 3.21 -24.33
C THR A 345 -54.81 3.55 -24.09
N PRO A 346 -55.69 3.40 -25.09
CA PRO A 346 -57.09 3.78 -24.95
C PRO A 346 -57.85 2.83 -24.03
N ASP A 347 -58.81 3.40 -23.30
CA ASP A 347 -59.74 2.75 -22.39
C ASP A 347 -60.41 1.50 -22.97
N GLU A 348 -60.29 0.37 -22.25
CA GLU A 348 -61.24 -0.74 -22.36
C GLU A 348 -61.82 -1.03 -20.97
N LYS A 349 -63.11 -0.74 -20.84
CA LYS A 349 -63.92 -0.82 -19.63
C LYS A 349 -64.42 -2.26 -19.44
N PRO A 350 -64.19 -2.94 -18.30
CA PRO A 350 -64.90 -4.18 -18.00
C PRO A 350 -66.26 -3.89 -17.34
N PRO A 351 -67.30 -4.69 -17.62
CA PRO A 351 -68.64 -4.49 -17.09
C PRO A 351 -68.80 -4.98 -15.64
N SER A 352 -69.75 -4.35 -14.94
CA SER A 352 -70.19 -4.66 -13.58
C SER A 352 -71.11 -5.88 -13.49
N SER A 353 -70.92 -6.72 -12.47
CA SER A 353 -71.96 -7.39 -11.65
C SER A 353 -71.25 -8.32 -10.65
N ALA A 354 -71.22 -8.06 -9.35
CA ALA A 354 -72.24 -8.32 -8.33
C ALA A 354 -72.04 -9.65 -7.56
N THR A 355 -72.10 -9.54 -6.24
CA THR A 355 -72.48 -10.55 -5.21
C THR A 355 -71.34 -11.26 -4.45
N GLY A 356 -71.38 -11.16 -3.11
CA GLY A 356 -70.84 -12.20 -2.22
C GLY A 356 -70.20 -11.71 -0.92
N ALA A 357 -70.98 -11.77 0.17
CA ALA A 357 -70.69 -11.39 1.55
C ALA A 357 -69.51 -12.08 2.28
N ALA A 358 -69.15 -11.46 3.43
CA ALA A 358 -68.60 -12.03 4.68
C ALA A 358 -67.12 -12.49 4.67
N THR A 359 -66.28 -12.36 5.70
CA THR A 359 -66.30 -11.84 7.08
C THR A 359 -64.83 -11.84 7.57
N ASP A 360 -64.57 -11.15 8.69
CA ASP A 360 -63.47 -11.37 9.67
C ASP A 360 -62.07 -10.77 9.45
N ALA A 361 -61.89 -9.64 10.15
CA ALA A 361 -60.93 -9.44 11.25
C ALA A 361 -59.54 -10.12 11.18
N ALA A 362 -58.50 -9.30 11.02
CA ALA A 362 -57.35 -9.29 11.95
C ALA A 362 -56.50 -8.03 11.72
N SER A 363 -56.60 -7.12 12.68
CA SER A 363 -55.61 -6.10 13.05
C SER A 363 -54.20 -6.67 13.16
N PHE A 364 -53.19 -5.96 12.65
CA PHE A 364 -52.03 -5.53 13.46
C PHE A 364 -51.17 -4.52 12.67
N ALA A 365 -51.13 -3.29 13.19
CA ALA A 365 -50.14 -2.28 12.85
C ALA A 365 -48.90 -2.51 13.73
N ILE A 366 -47.69 -2.41 13.16
CA ILE A 366 -46.50 -1.97 13.90
C ILE A 366 -45.71 -1.03 12.99
N ALA A 367 -45.69 0.23 13.43
CA ALA A 367 -44.79 1.27 12.99
C ALA A 367 -43.39 1.06 13.60
N ASP A 368 -42.39 1.46 12.82
CA ASP A 368 -41.33 2.40 13.16
C ASP A 368 -40.51 2.26 14.46
N ALA A 369 -39.23 2.60 14.29
CA ALA A 369 -38.30 3.16 15.26
C ALA A 369 -37.32 2.24 16.04
N LEU A 370 -36.06 2.73 16.01
CA LEU A 370 -35.05 2.82 17.08
C LEU A 370 -33.82 1.88 17.05
N ALA A 371 -32.73 2.48 16.55
CA ALA A 371 -31.40 2.43 17.16
C ALA A 371 -31.42 2.99 18.61
N PRO A 372 -30.38 2.78 19.43
CA PRO A 372 -29.10 3.48 19.23
C PRO A 372 -27.92 2.61 18.78
#